data_AF-A0A2I0IE09-F1
#
_entry.id   AF-A0A2I0IE09-F1
#
_cell.length_a   1.000
_cell.length_b   1.000
_cell.length_c   1.000
_cell.angle_alpha   90.00
_cell.angle_beta   90.00
_cell.angle_gamma   90.00
#
_symmetry.space_group_name_H-M   'P 1'
#
loop_
_entity.id
_entity.type
_entity.pdbx_description
1 polymer ?
#
loop_
_entity_poly.entity_id
_entity_poly.type
_entity_poly.pdbx_seq_one_letter_code
_entity_poly.pdbx_strand_id
1 'polypeptide(L)'
;VEAVLSQHPGVHGVVVVGVPELRLSEMVVGCVQLKENWQWSNKAYGSVPMNEDHNVLSGEILRQFCKENNLTGFKIPRVFYPWRKAFPTTSTGKVVRGKLRDEVILHLQPLQGRL
;
A
#
# COMPACT_ATOMS: atom_id res chain seq x y z
N VAL A 1 3.13 10.91 -3.89
CA VAL A 1 3.07 9.62 -3.17
C VAL A 1 3.14 8.47 -4.16
N GLU A 2 2.13 8.28 -5.02
CA GLU A 2 2.13 7.22 -6.05
C GLU A 2 3.39 7.23 -6.92
N ALA A 3 3.76 8.40 -7.47
CA ALA A 3 4.96 8.56 -8.29
C ALA A 3 6.28 8.24 -7.56
N VAL A 4 6.30 8.31 -6.23
CA VAL A 4 7.46 7.88 -5.43
C VAL A 4 7.40 6.37 -5.28
N LEU A 5 6.28 5.84 -4.76
CA LEU A 5 6.10 4.40 -4.54
C LEU A 5 6.30 3.56 -5.80
N SER A 6 5.95 4.07 -6.99
CA SER A 6 6.17 3.40 -8.28
C SER A 6 7.65 3.23 -8.63
N GLN A 7 8.56 3.95 -7.99
CA GLN A 7 10.00 3.82 -8.20
C GLN A 7 10.62 2.68 -7.38
N HIS A 8 9.90 2.13 -6.40
CA HIS A 8 10.40 1.01 -5.62
C HIS A 8 10.50 -0.25 -6.51
N PRO A 9 11.63 -1.00 -6.49
CA PRO A 9 11.87 -2.10 -7.43
C PRO A 9 10.81 -3.21 -7.36
N GLY A 10 10.22 -3.43 -6.20
CA GLY A 10 9.15 -4.42 -5.98
C GLY A 10 7.72 -3.99 -6.30
N VAL A 11 7.50 -2.73 -6.67
CA VAL A 11 6.16 -2.22 -6.99
C VAL A 11 5.92 -2.35 -8.48
N HIS A 12 4.89 -3.10 -8.86
CA HIS A 12 4.38 -3.15 -10.23
C HIS A 12 3.40 -2.00 -10.48
N GLY A 13 2.53 -1.73 -9.51
CA GLY A 13 1.53 -0.68 -9.61
C GLY A 13 1.09 -0.21 -8.22
N VAL A 14 0.69 1.05 -8.13
CA VAL A 14 0.26 1.65 -6.87
C VAL A 14 -0.87 2.64 -7.09
N VAL A 15 -1.89 2.55 -6.24
CA VAL A 15 -2.96 3.54 -6.17
C VAL A 15 -3.20 3.91 -4.71
N VAL A 16 -3.22 5.20 -4.44
CA VAL A 16 -3.46 5.76 -3.12
C VAL A 16 -4.91 6.23 -3.03
N VAL A 17 -5.60 5.76 -1.99
CA VAL A 17 -6.98 6.14 -1.70
C VAL A 17 -7.09 6.65 -0.28
N GLY A 18 -7.91 7.67 -0.08
CA GLY A 18 -8.32 8.10 1.25
C GLY A 18 -9.55 7.31 1.70
N VAL A 19 -9.52 6.85 2.94
CA VAL A 19 -10.63 6.12 3.56
C VAL A 19 -11.01 6.79 4.88
N PRO A 20 -12.30 6.80 5.26
CA PRO A 20 -12.71 7.36 6.55
C PRO A 20 -12.01 6.65 7.71
N GLU A 21 -11.50 7.44 8.67
CA GLU A 21 -10.98 6.93 9.94
C GLU A 21 -11.57 7.77 11.08
N LEU A 22 -12.09 7.10 12.11
CA LEU A 22 -12.73 7.75 13.26
C LEU A 22 -11.85 8.80 13.94
N ARG A 23 -10.52 8.60 13.96
CA ARG A 23 -9.59 9.48 14.68
C ARG A 23 -9.03 10.62 13.83
N LEU A 24 -8.78 10.40 12.53
CA LEU A 24 -8.13 11.40 11.66
C LEU A 24 -9.09 12.06 10.66
N SER A 25 -10.39 11.77 10.72
CA SER A 25 -11.42 12.05 9.68
C SER A 25 -11.18 11.28 8.38
N GLU A 26 -9.94 11.19 7.92
CA GLU A 26 -9.51 10.43 6.75
C GLU A 26 -8.09 9.88 6.98
N MET A 27 -7.84 8.66 6.52
CA MET A 27 -6.51 8.08 6.47
C MET A 27 -6.15 7.67 5.05
N VAL A 28 -4.87 7.78 4.71
CA VAL A 28 -4.35 7.42 3.39
C VAL A 28 -3.93 5.94 3.39
N VAL A 29 -4.41 5.19 2.41
CA VAL A 29 -4.08 3.79 2.17
C VAL A 29 -3.42 3.64 0.79
N GLY A 30 -2.27 2.98 0.74
CA GLY A 30 -1.61 2.60 -0.51
C GLY A 30 -2.01 1.18 -0.93
N CYS A 31 -2.75 1.04 -2.02
CA CYS A 31 -3.01 -0.25 -2.67
C CYS A 31 -1.84 -0.58 -3.58
N VAL A 32 -1.14 -1.69 -3.34
CA VAL A 32 0.13 -1.99 -3.98
C VAL A 32 0.07 -3.34 -4.70
N GLN A 33 0.27 -3.34 -6.01
CA GLN A 33 0.56 -4.55 -6.78
C GLN A 33 2.06 -4.81 -6.77
N LEU A 34 2.44 -6.04 -6.44
CA LEU A 34 3.83 -6.48 -6.42
C LEU A 34 4.23 -6.97 -7.81
N LYS A 35 5.53 -6.91 -8.13
CA LYS A 35 6.09 -7.63 -9.28
C LYS A 35 6.10 -9.14 -9.02
N GLU A 36 6.12 -9.95 -10.09
CA GLU A 36 5.91 -11.40 -10.06
C GLU A 36 6.86 -12.17 -9.12
N ASN A 37 8.09 -11.69 -8.98
CA ASN A 37 9.11 -12.29 -8.13
C ASN A 37 9.19 -11.69 -6.72
N TRP A 38 8.23 -10.85 -6.32
CA TRP A 38 8.19 -10.21 -5.00
C TRP A 38 7.11 -10.83 -4.11
N GLN A 39 7.40 -10.93 -2.82
CA GLN A 39 6.49 -11.46 -1.81
C GLN A 39 6.11 -10.39 -0.79
N TRP A 40 4.84 -10.36 -0.41
CA TRP A 40 4.38 -9.46 0.66
C TRP A 40 4.62 -10.10 2.02
N SER A 41 5.29 -9.37 2.92
CA SER A 41 5.51 -9.78 4.30
C SER A 41 4.78 -8.86 5.27
N ASN A 42 4.06 -9.46 6.23
CA ASN A 42 3.50 -8.76 7.39
C ASN A 42 4.44 -8.81 8.60
N LYS A 43 5.63 -9.42 8.46
CA LYS A 43 6.61 -9.51 9.54
C LYS A 43 7.37 -8.19 9.68
N ALA A 44 7.78 -7.88 10.90
CA ALA A 44 8.62 -6.71 11.17
C ALA A 44 9.91 -6.79 10.36
N TYR A 45 10.37 -5.66 9.80
CA TYR A 45 11.56 -5.54 8.93
C TYR A 45 12.80 -6.31 9.45
N GLY A 46 12.99 -6.44 10.78
CA GLY A 46 14.12 -7.16 11.40
C GLY A 46 13.93 -8.66 11.66
N SER A 47 12.81 -9.25 11.25
CA SER A 47 12.50 -10.69 11.45
C SER A 47 12.48 -11.50 10.15
N VAL A 48 12.83 -10.86 9.04
CA VAL A 48 13.11 -11.54 7.77
C VAL A 48 14.56 -12.03 7.82
N PRO A 49 14.83 -13.34 7.64
CA PRO A 49 16.20 -13.84 7.61
C PRO A 49 17.00 -13.12 6.51
N MET A 50 18.13 -12.50 6.86
CA MET A 50 19.02 -11.80 5.91
C MET A 50 19.80 -12.75 4.97
N ASN A 51 19.58 -14.06 5.08
CA ASN A 51 20.44 -15.09 4.50
C ASN A 51 19.93 -15.62 3.15
N GLU A 52 18.88 -15.04 2.59
CA GLU A 52 18.34 -15.45 1.29
C GLU A 52 17.91 -14.19 0.51
N ASP A 53 18.22 -14.17 -0.80
CA ASP A 53 17.83 -13.13 -1.77
C ASP A 53 16.29 -13.13 -1.99
N HIS A 54 15.53 -12.87 -0.94
CA HIS A 54 14.08 -12.78 -1.02
C HIS A 54 13.71 -11.34 -1.34
N ASN A 55 13.17 -11.15 -2.54
CA ASN A 55 12.48 -9.94 -2.95
C ASN A 55 11.22 -9.76 -2.08
N VAL A 56 11.36 -9.11 -0.92
CA VAL A 56 10.28 -8.92 0.05
C VAL A 56 9.82 -7.47 0.06
N LEU A 57 8.49 -7.28 0.05
CA LEU A 57 7.85 -5.99 0.23
C LEU A 57 6.98 -6.01 1.49
N SER A 58 7.02 -4.94 2.27
CA SER A 58 6.13 -4.75 3.42
C SER A 58 5.70 -3.30 3.54
N GLY A 59 4.66 -3.05 4.35
CA GLY A 59 4.22 -1.69 4.64
C GLY A 59 5.31 -0.84 5.32
N GLU A 60 6.20 -1.45 6.10
CA GLU A 60 7.34 -0.76 6.73
C GLU A 60 8.41 -0.39 5.71
N ILE A 61 8.77 -1.30 4.81
CA ILE A 61 9.71 -1.05 3.71
C ILE A 61 9.22 0.12 2.86
N LEU A 62 7.95 0.10 2.45
CA LEU A 62 7.37 1.16 1.64
C LEU A 62 7.28 2.49 2.38
N ARG A 63 6.99 2.48 3.69
CA ARG A 63 7.00 3.67 4.53
C ARG A 63 8.40 4.26 4.64
N GLN A 64 9.41 3.43 4.84
CA GLN A 64 10.80 3.84 4.94
C GLN A 64 11.29 4.40 3.59
N PHE A 65 10.99 3.72 2.50
CA PHE A 65 11.27 4.18 1.14
C PHE A 65 10.63 5.56 0.86
N CYS A 66 9.41 5.81 1.33
CA CYS A 66 8.78 7.14 1.21
C CYS A 66 9.54 8.22 1.97
N LYS A 67 10.01 7.93 3.19
CA LYS A 67 10.79 8.87 4.01
C LYS A 67 12.13 9.20 3.35
N GLU A 68 12.84 8.18 2.85
CA GLU A 68 14.12 8.32 2.15
C GLU A 68 13.99 9.14 0.87
N ASN A 69 12.83 9.07 0.21
CA ASN A 69 12.49 9.88 -0.95
C ASN A 69 11.81 11.22 -0.59
N ASN A 70 12.06 11.74 0.62
CA ASN A 70 11.65 13.07 1.09
C ASN A 70 10.13 13.35 1.05
N LEU A 71 9.28 12.32 1.14
CA LEU A 71 7.85 12.56 1.37
C LEU A 71 7.63 13.06 2.79
N THR A 72 6.91 14.18 2.92
CA THR A 72 6.47 14.68 4.22
C THR A 72 5.62 13.63 4.93
N GLY A 73 5.81 13.45 6.24
CA GLY A 73 5.22 12.35 7.01
C GLY A 73 3.70 12.20 6.84
N PHE A 74 2.96 13.31 6.79
CA PHE A 74 1.50 13.31 6.61
C PHE A 74 1.04 12.81 5.24
N LYS A 75 1.91 12.79 4.21
CA LYS A 75 1.60 12.24 2.88
C LYS A 75 1.90 10.74 2.79
N ILE A 76 2.59 10.16 3.75
CA ILE A 76 2.97 8.75 3.71
C ILE A 76 1.76 7.91 4.13
N PRO A 77 1.32 6.92 3.31
CA PRO A 77 0.18 6.09 3.66
C PRO A 77 0.35 5.44 5.04
N ARG A 78 -0.71 5.48 5.87
CA ARG A 78 -0.69 4.84 7.19
C ARG A 78 -0.79 3.33 7.07
N VAL A 79 -1.51 2.84 6.07
CA VAL A 79 -1.64 1.41 5.76
C VAL A 79 -1.28 1.18 4.31
N PHE A 80 -0.64 0.04 4.05
CA PHE A 80 -0.42 -0.47 2.70
C PHE A 80 -1.16 -1.80 2.57
N TYR A 81 -1.92 -1.96 1.50
CA TYR A 81 -2.73 -3.14 1.22
C TYR A 81 -2.22 -3.82 -0.06
N PRO A 82 -1.76 -5.09 0.00
CA PRO A 82 -1.32 -5.81 -1.19
C PRO A 82 -2.51 -6.12 -2.10
N TRP A 83 -2.56 -5.47 -3.25
CA TRP A 83 -3.58 -5.61 -4.27
C TRP A 83 -3.21 -6.75 -5.22
N ARG A 84 -3.94 -7.87 -5.18
CA ARG A 84 -3.57 -9.12 -5.87
C ARG A 84 -4.19 -9.32 -7.26
N LYS A 85 -5.08 -8.42 -7.68
CA LYS A 85 -5.80 -8.48 -8.97
C LYS A 85 -5.50 -7.23 -9.78
N ALA A 86 -5.96 -7.14 -11.03
CA ALA A 86 -5.85 -5.90 -11.80
C ALA A 86 -6.55 -4.73 -11.08
N PHE A 87 -6.03 -3.51 -11.21
CA PHE A 87 -6.75 -2.34 -10.72
C PHE A 87 -8.05 -2.17 -11.53
N PRO A 88 -9.17 -1.80 -10.88
CA PRO A 88 -10.41 -1.54 -11.59
C PRO A 88 -10.23 -0.32 -12.50
N THR A 89 -10.47 -0.48 -13.78
CA THR A 89 -10.35 0.58 -14.79
C THR A 89 -11.66 0.78 -15.53
N THR A 90 -11.83 1.96 -16.13
CA THR A 90 -12.87 2.23 -17.12
C THR A 90 -12.53 1.56 -18.45
N SER A 91 -13.47 1.54 -19.40
CA SER A 91 -13.23 1.10 -20.78
C SER A 91 -12.08 1.84 -21.48
N THR A 92 -11.74 3.05 -21.00
CA THR A 92 -10.61 3.85 -21.50
C THR A 92 -9.30 3.65 -20.72
N GLY A 93 -9.25 2.69 -19.79
CA GLY A 93 -8.05 2.36 -19.01
C GLY A 93 -7.80 3.24 -17.78
N LYS A 94 -8.62 4.27 -17.53
CA LYS A 94 -8.50 5.09 -16.31
C LYS A 94 -8.87 4.31 -15.05
N VAL A 95 -8.03 4.36 -14.02
CA VAL A 95 -8.29 3.72 -12.71
C VAL A 95 -9.53 4.33 -12.05
N VAL A 96 -10.43 3.47 -11.58
CA VAL A 96 -11.66 3.83 -10.84
C VAL A 96 -11.38 3.78 -9.34
N ARG A 97 -10.90 4.90 -8.79
CA ARG A 97 -10.50 5.01 -7.37
C ARG A 97 -11.63 4.75 -6.38
N GLY A 98 -12.89 5.04 -6.73
CA GLY A 98 -14.05 4.74 -5.88
C GLY A 98 -14.17 3.25 -5.57
N LYS A 99 -14.07 2.39 -6.58
CA LYS A 99 -14.11 0.92 -6.40
C LYS A 99 -12.97 0.40 -5.52
N LEU A 100 -11.78 0.99 -5.67
CA LEU A 100 -10.64 0.68 -4.80
C LEU A 100 -10.92 1.08 -3.35
N ARG A 101 -11.42 2.30 -3.14
CA ARG A 101 -11.78 2.81 -1.82
C ARG A 101 -12.79 1.91 -1.12
N ASP A 102 -13.86 1.51 -1.82
CA ASP A 102 -14.92 0.67 -1.24
C ASP A 102 -14.37 -0.70 -0.80
N GLU A 103 -13.56 -1.33 -1.64
CA GLU A 103 -12.94 -2.63 -1.31
C GLU A 103 -11.95 -2.52 -0.15
N VAL A 104 -11.16 -1.45 -0.10
CA VAL A 104 -10.27 -1.17 1.02
C VAL A 104 -11.06 -0.97 2.31
N ILE A 105 -12.16 -0.21 2.28
CA ILE A 105 -13.01 0.01 3.46
C ILE A 105 -13.55 -1.33 3.97
N LEU A 106 -14.08 -2.18 3.09
CA LEU A 106 -14.57 -3.51 3.46
C LEU A 106 -13.49 -4.37 4.12
N HIS A 107 -12.25 -4.31 3.62
CA HIS A 107 -11.12 -5.02 4.20
C HIS A 107 -10.61 -4.45 5.53
N LEU A 108 -10.75 -3.14 5.74
CA LEU A 108 -10.28 -2.46 6.96
C LEU A 108 -11.35 -2.35 8.06
N GLN A 109 -12.64 -2.51 7.75
CA GLN A 109 -13.75 -2.48 8.71
C GLN A 109 -13.58 -3.43 9.91
N PRO A 110 -13.11 -4.69 9.75
CA PRO A 110 -12.86 -5.58 10.90
C PRO A 110 -11.81 -5.06 11.89
N LEU A 111 -10.95 -4.13 11.47
CA LEU A 111 -9.90 -3.53 12.29
C LEU A 111 -10.35 -2.27 13.03
N GLN A 112 -11.42 -1.61 12.55
CA GLN A 112 -11.94 -0.37 13.15
C GLN A 112 -12.93 -0.62 14.29
N GLY A 113 -13.46 -1.85 14.44
CA GLY A 113 -14.39 -2.26 15.51
C GLY A 113 -13.75 -2.91 16.74
N ARG A 114 -12.42 -2.86 16.89
CA ARG A 114 -11.69 -3.40 18.07
C ARG A 114 -11.13 -2.27 18.95
N LEU A 115 -12.00 -1.35 19.36
CA LEU A 115 -11.77 -0.46 20.50
C LEU A 115 -12.68 -0.91 21.64
#